data_AF-A0A0E0MJI3-F1
#
_entry.id   AF-A0A0E0MJI3-F1
#
_cell.length_a   1.000
_cell.length_b   1.000
_cell.length_c   1.000
_cell.angle_alpha   90.00
_cell.angle_beta   90.00
_cell.angle_gamma   90.00
#
_symmetry.space_group_name_H-M   'P 1'
#
loop_
_entity.id
_entity.type
_entity.pdbx_description
1 polymer ?
#
loop_
_entity_poly.entity_id
_entity_poly.type
_entity_poly.pdbx_seq_one_letter_code
_entity_poly.pdbx_strand_id
1 'polypeptide(L)'
;MSHSTLSQQSFSTIESAESATVATSIESAESTTAATPAAVSAARDVSPPPAVAPAARDVSPPSAASAAPDVSPPAAVSAARDMEVDDVDVHEVPECIASMIDRGSVESHRLFLARRTAMEMLRDRGYSVPEAEIARTLPEFRAWWAEKPGIERLAFTTTLVSDTSKKVQLVFCPPEPVKVATIREIYLQTKEENLSRLILILQSKILSRAREAIKEIFKFKVDIFQATDLLVNITKHVLKPKHEVLSADQKAKLLKEYNVEDSQLPRMLETDAVARYYGFDKGTVVKVTYDSELTGKRVAYRCVF
;
A
#
# COMPACT_ATOMS: atom_id res chain seq x y z
N MET A 1 -57.51 28.33 -34.31
CA MET A 1 -58.25 29.55 -33.87
C MET A 1 -58.52 29.42 -32.38
N SER A 2 -58.53 30.53 -31.62
CA SER A 2 -58.98 30.67 -30.20
C SER A 2 -58.49 29.61 -29.19
N HIS A 3 -57.44 29.84 -28.39
CA HIS A 3 -57.38 30.72 -27.20
C HIS A 3 -58.52 30.54 -26.18
N SER A 4 -58.20 30.16 -24.93
CA SER A 4 -58.20 31.12 -23.80
C SER A 4 -57.58 30.53 -22.52
N THR A 5 -56.92 31.39 -21.76
CA THR A 5 -56.48 31.21 -20.36
C THR A 5 -57.63 31.37 -19.36
N LEU A 6 -57.48 30.78 -18.16
CA LEU A 6 -57.57 31.38 -16.80
C LEU A 6 -58.09 30.39 -15.74
N SER A 7 -57.36 30.22 -14.63
CA SER A 7 -57.71 30.86 -13.34
C SER A 7 -56.88 30.28 -12.18
N GLN A 8 -56.48 31.14 -11.25
CA GLN A 8 -56.01 30.76 -9.92
C GLN A 8 -57.20 30.36 -9.03
N GLN A 9 -56.94 29.64 -7.93
CA GLN A 9 -57.36 30.08 -6.60
C GLN A 9 -56.64 29.32 -5.47
N SER A 10 -56.39 30.06 -4.39
CA SER A 10 -55.72 29.65 -3.14
C SER A 10 -56.74 29.25 -2.06
N PHE A 11 -56.35 28.42 -1.08
CA PHE A 11 -56.96 28.44 0.25
C PHE A 11 -55.96 28.16 1.38
N SER A 12 -56.39 28.41 2.62
CA SER A 12 -55.59 28.88 3.76
C SER A 12 -55.15 27.84 4.79
N THR A 13 -54.04 28.18 5.46
CA THR A 13 -53.78 28.19 6.91
C THR A 13 -54.84 27.62 7.88
N ILE A 14 -54.35 26.85 8.87
CA ILE A 14 -54.73 26.75 10.31
C ILE A 14 -53.85 25.61 10.92
N GLU A 15 -53.46 25.53 12.21
CA GLU A 15 -53.04 26.45 13.28
C GLU A 15 -52.48 25.55 14.44
N SER A 16 -52.01 26.14 15.57
CA SER A 16 -51.65 25.46 16.84
C SER A 16 -50.38 24.58 16.81
N ALA A 17 -49.24 24.90 17.44
CA ALA A 17 -48.86 25.86 18.50
C ALA A 17 -49.37 25.54 19.94
N GLU A 18 -48.46 24.99 20.76
CA GLU A 18 -48.25 25.16 22.22
C GLU A 18 -47.02 24.27 22.58
N SER A 19 -45.88 24.68 23.16
CA SER A 19 -45.42 25.83 23.95
C SER A 19 -45.70 25.80 25.48
N ALA A 20 -44.78 25.22 26.25
CA ALA A 20 -44.39 25.61 27.64
C ALA A 20 -43.17 24.74 28.06
N THR A 21 -41.96 25.18 28.40
CA THR A 21 -41.40 26.22 29.30
C THR A 21 -41.14 25.80 30.76
N VAL A 22 -39.85 25.92 31.16
CA VAL A 22 -39.33 26.36 32.48
C VAL A 22 -39.04 25.35 33.62
N ALA A 23 -37.86 25.57 34.24
CA ALA A 23 -37.32 25.21 35.57
C ALA A 23 -36.15 24.19 35.49
N THR A 24 -34.84 24.52 35.62
CA THR A 24 -34.04 25.40 36.51
C THR A 24 -33.72 24.79 37.88
N SER A 25 -32.45 24.94 38.31
CA SER A 25 -31.84 24.65 39.63
C SER A 25 -31.50 23.17 39.91
N ILE A 26 -30.22 22.78 40.04
CA ILE A 26 -29.22 23.05 41.11
C ILE A 26 -29.49 22.21 42.37
N GLU A 27 -28.59 21.26 42.68
CA GLU A 27 -27.89 21.23 43.98
C GLU A 27 -26.54 20.48 43.87
N SER A 28 -25.60 20.79 44.76
CA SER A 28 -24.20 20.35 44.75
C SER A 28 -23.74 19.99 46.17
N ALA A 29 -22.68 19.18 46.27
CA ALA A 29 -21.91 18.89 47.50
C ALA A 29 -22.67 18.05 48.57
N GLU A 30 -22.06 17.43 49.60
CA GLU A 30 -20.69 17.37 50.15
C GLU A 30 -20.29 15.87 50.34
N SER A 31 -19.03 15.43 50.21
CA SER A 31 -17.85 15.65 51.08
C SER A 31 -18.05 15.27 52.56
N THR A 32 -17.48 14.13 52.99
CA THR A 32 -17.10 13.89 54.40
C THR A 32 -15.77 13.15 54.50
N THR A 33 -14.85 13.79 55.23
CA THR A 33 -13.53 13.37 55.75
C THR A 33 -13.68 12.38 56.92
N ALA A 34 -12.68 11.75 57.55
CA ALA A 34 -11.21 11.59 57.44
C ALA A 34 -10.78 10.38 58.32
N ALA A 35 -9.48 10.04 58.33
CA ALA A 35 -8.65 9.74 59.53
C ALA A 35 -7.66 8.57 59.36
N THR A 36 -6.39 8.89 59.60
CA THR A 36 -5.22 7.97 59.75
C THR A 36 -5.21 7.33 61.15
N PRO A 37 -4.49 6.21 61.36
CA PRO A 37 -3.09 6.27 61.84
C PRO A 37 -2.17 5.27 61.08
N ALA A 38 -0.84 5.22 61.09
CA ALA A 38 0.32 6.00 61.57
C ALA A 38 1.41 4.97 62.02
N ALA A 39 2.64 5.07 61.48
CA ALA A 39 3.84 4.24 61.78
C ALA A 39 3.74 2.73 61.43
N VAL A 40 4.79 2.01 61.03
CA VAL A 40 6.24 2.07 61.41
C VAL A 40 7.18 1.97 60.19
N SER A 41 8.45 2.35 60.41
CA SER A 41 9.65 2.32 59.54
C SER A 41 10.00 0.91 58.95
N ALA A 42 10.91 0.72 57.98
CA ALA A 42 12.16 1.45 57.74
C ALA A 42 12.67 1.47 56.28
N ALA A 43 13.67 2.33 56.05
CA ALA A 43 14.14 2.76 54.74
C ALA A 43 15.29 1.93 54.15
N ARG A 44 15.49 2.05 52.83
CA ARG A 44 16.81 2.24 52.23
C ARG A 44 16.73 2.90 50.85
N ASP A 45 17.23 4.13 50.79
CA ASP A 45 17.44 4.94 49.60
C ASP A 45 18.95 5.15 49.41
N VAL A 46 19.48 4.97 48.19
CA VAL A 46 20.89 5.29 47.85
C VAL A 46 21.03 5.60 46.35
N SER A 47 21.28 6.87 46.02
CA SER A 47 22.07 7.37 44.88
C SER A 47 22.13 8.91 44.94
N PRO A 48 23.10 9.61 44.32
CA PRO A 48 24.56 9.38 44.17
C PRO A 48 25.28 10.53 44.97
N PRO A 49 26.37 11.24 44.55
CA PRO A 49 27.49 11.06 43.59
C PRO A 49 28.85 11.05 44.39
N PRO A 50 30.04 11.60 44.00
CA PRO A 50 30.53 12.23 42.77
C PRO A 50 31.93 11.72 42.28
N ALA A 51 32.77 12.63 41.77
CA ALA A 51 34.00 12.44 40.99
C ALA A 51 35.33 12.51 41.77
N VAL A 52 36.45 12.12 41.13
CA VAL A 52 37.78 12.77 41.15
C VAL A 52 38.68 12.16 40.04
N ALA A 53 39.52 12.97 39.39
CA ALA A 53 40.53 12.55 38.38
C ALA A 53 41.91 12.31 39.03
N PRO A 54 42.94 11.84 38.29
CA PRO A 54 44.02 12.81 38.00
C PRO A 54 44.85 12.62 36.71
N ALA A 55 45.44 13.75 36.31
CA ALA A 55 46.80 13.93 35.77
C ALA A 55 47.29 13.20 34.49
N ALA A 56 47.26 13.99 33.41
CA ALA A 56 48.25 14.12 32.34
C ALA A 56 49.62 13.40 32.45
N ARG A 57 50.13 12.95 31.29
CA ARG A 57 51.53 13.17 30.91
C ARG A 57 51.72 13.40 29.41
N ASP A 58 52.43 14.48 29.13
CA ASP A 58 52.78 15.05 27.83
C ASP A 58 54.15 14.52 27.37
N VAL A 59 54.26 14.09 26.10
CA VAL A 59 55.56 13.93 25.40
C VAL A 59 55.39 14.11 23.88
N SER A 60 56.05 15.14 23.34
CA SER A 60 56.52 15.27 21.95
C SER A 60 57.55 16.41 21.91
N PRO A 61 58.47 16.52 20.93
CA PRO A 61 59.09 15.52 20.06
C PRO A 61 60.62 15.43 20.34
N PRO A 62 61.50 15.09 19.37
CA PRO A 62 62.09 16.18 18.59
C PRO A 62 62.35 15.89 17.10
N SER A 63 62.60 16.99 16.38
CA SER A 63 62.98 17.12 14.96
C SER A 63 64.33 16.49 14.59
N ALA A 64 64.42 15.97 13.36
CA ALA A 64 65.60 16.09 12.51
C ALA A 64 65.17 16.09 11.02
N ALA A 65 65.78 16.95 10.20
CA ALA A 65 65.45 17.13 8.78
C ALA A 65 66.46 16.45 7.85
N SER A 66 66.06 16.15 6.59
CA SER A 66 66.85 16.50 5.39
C SER A 66 66.19 16.13 4.05
N ALA A 67 66.30 17.07 3.10
CA ALA A 67 66.48 16.92 1.65
C ALA A 67 65.55 16.03 0.79
N ALA A 68 64.83 16.69 -0.14
CA ALA A 68 64.50 16.15 -1.48
C ALA A 68 65.73 16.25 -2.42
N PRO A 69 65.76 15.61 -3.61
CA PRO A 69 65.00 16.04 -4.81
C PRO A 69 64.11 14.91 -5.38
N ASP A 70 62.93 15.17 -5.95
CA ASP A 70 62.64 15.80 -7.25
C ASP A 70 63.11 14.99 -8.48
N VAL A 71 62.21 14.16 -9.02
CA VAL A 71 62.24 13.63 -10.40
C VAL A 71 60.80 13.53 -10.91
N SER A 72 60.45 14.38 -11.88
CA SER A 72 59.23 14.25 -12.71
C SER A 72 59.54 13.56 -14.06
N PRO A 73 58.55 12.98 -14.76
CA PRO A 73 58.78 11.84 -15.66
C PRO A 73 59.00 12.21 -17.14
N PRO A 74 59.60 11.32 -17.95
CA PRO A 74 59.50 11.37 -19.40
C PRO A 74 58.18 10.72 -19.88
N ALA A 75 57.57 11.32 -20.92
CA ALA A 75 56.27 10.92 -21.45
C ALA A 75 56.29 9.54 -22.13
N ALA A 76 55.19 8.78 -21.96
CA ALA A 76 54.97 7.53 -22.68
C ALA A 76 54.58 7.78 -24.15
N VAL A 77 55.10 6.92 -25.04
CA VAL A 77 54.97 7.04 -26.49
C VAL A 77 53.61 6.53 -26.97
N SER A 78 53.06 7.19 -27.98
CA SER A 78 51.84 6.78 -28.68
C SER A 78 51.99 5.43 -29.39
N ALA A 79 51.11 4.48 -29.09
CA ALA A 79 50.75 3.39 -29.99
C ALA A 79 49.34 2.90 -29.67
N ALA A 80 48.40 3.09 -30.61
CA ALA A 80 47.15 2.36 -30.57
C ALA A 80 47.46 0.87 -30.81
N ARG A 81 46.90 0.01 -29.97
CA ARG A 81 46.74 -1.42 -30.24
C ARG A 81 45.27 -1.72 -30.15
N ASP A 82 44.65 -1.92 -31.29
CA ASP A 82 43.33 -2.54 -31.37
C ASP A 82 43.43 -3.91 -30.69
N MET A 83 42.68 -4.10 -29.61
CA MET A 83 42.37 -5.43 -29.12
C MET A 83 41.15 -5.88 -29.92
N GLU A 84 41.40 -6.78 -30.87
CA GLU A 84 40.35 -7.58 -31.48
C GLU A 84 39.58 -8.27 -30.34
N VAL A 85 38.31 -7.90 -30.20
CA VAL A 85 37.39 -8.64 -29.35
C VAL A 85 36.93 -9.81 -30.19
N ASP A 86 37.38 -11.02 -29.83
CA ASP A 86 36.90 -12.26 -30.44
C ASP A 86 35.36 -12.23 -30.52
N ASP A 87 34.82 -12.37 -31.72
CA ASP A 87 33.39 -12.51 -31.97
C ASP A 87 32.87 -13.73 -31.19
N VAL A 88 32.22 -13.46 -30.06
CA VAL A 88 31.41 -14.47 -29.38
C VAL A 88 30.23 -14.74 -30.30
N ASP A 89 30.32 -15.83 -31.05
CA ASP A 89 29.31 -16.33 -31.99
C ASP A 89 27.90 -16.25 -31.39
N VAL A 90 27.20 -15.16 -31.70
CA VAL A 90 25.80 -14.96 -31.31
C VAL A 90 24.99 -15.82 -32.26
N HIS A 91 24.89 -17.10 -31.91
CA HIS A 91 24.07 -18.11 -32.58
C HIS A 91 22.79 -17.47 -33.12
N GLU A 92 22.70 -17.35 -34.45
CA GLU A 92 21.61 -16.64 -35.10
C GLU A 92 20.28 -17.27 -34.68
N VAL A 93 19.53 -16.52 -33.86
CA VAL A 93 18.25 -17.00 -33.34
C VAL A 93 17.31 -17.16 -34.54
N PRO A 94 16.81 -18.37 -34.84
CA PRO A 94 16.00 -18.62 -36.03
C PRO A 94 14.86 -17.61 -36.18
N GLU A 95 14.58 -17.15 -37.40
CA GLU A 95 13.62 -16.06 -37.67
C GLU A 95 12.27 -16.24 -36.97
N CYS A 96 11.80 -17.48 -36.85
CA CYS A 96 10.58 -17.81 -36.12
C CYS A 96 10.67 -17.44 -34.63
N ILE A 97 11.78 -17.74 -33.95
CA ILE A 97 12.02 -17.35 -32.55
C ILE A 97 12.31 -15.85 -32.46
N ALA A 98 13.05 -15.28 -33.41
CA ALA A 98 13.33 -13.83 -33.46
C ALA A 98 12.06 -12.96 -33.64
N SER A 99 11.00 -13.53 -34.22
CA SER A 99 9.67 -12.89 -34.30
C SER A 99 8.89 -12.92 -32.97
N MET A 100 9.19 -13.89 -32.10
CA MET A 100 8.63 -14.02 -30.75
C MET A 100 9.44 -13.27 -29.69
N ILE A 101 10.67 -12.86 -30.02
CA ILE A 101 11.52 -12.06 -29.13
C ILE A 101 11.00 -10.63 -29.07
N ASP A 102 10.64 -10.25 -27.85
CA ASP A 102 10.23 -8.91 -27.49
C ASP A 102 11.41 -7.91 -27.61
N ARG A 103 11.45 -7.13 -28.70
CA ARG A 103 12.53 -6.16 -28.99
C ARG A 103 12.49 -4.85 -28.20
N GLY A 104 11.49 -4.63 -27.35
CA GLY A 104 11.38 -3.38 -26.59
C GLY A 104 12.03 -3.44 -25.20
N SER A 105 12.01 -2.31 -24.48
CA SER A 105 12.59 -2.23 -23.13
C SER A 105 11.94 -3.20 -22.15
N VAL A 106 12.76 -3.95 -21.42
CA VAL A 106 12.35 -4.86 -20.34
C VAL A 106 11.47 -4.14 -19.31
N GLU A 107 11.77 -2.87 -19.00
CA GLU A 107 10.99 -2.12 -18.00
C GLU A 107 9.57 -1.83 -18.50
N SER A 108 9.40 -1.51 -19.78
CA SER A 108 8.05 -1.35 -20.36
C SER A 108 7.23 -2.64 -20.30
N HIS A 109 7.87 -3.80 -20.43
CA HIS A 109 7.21 -5.10 -20.30
C HIS A 109 6.84 -5.39 -18.84
N ARG A 110 7.73 -5.11 -17.88
CA ARG A 110 7.45 -5.25 -16.44
C ARG A 110 6.29 -4.37 -15.98
N LEU A 111 6.27 -3.09 -16.40
CA LEU A 111 5.18 -2.16 -16.12
C LEU A 111 3.86 -2.60 -16.78
N PHE A 112 3.91 -3.10 -18.03
CA PHE A 112 2.75 -3.68 -18.70
C PHE A 112 2.14 -4.85 -17.91
N LEU A 113 2.96 -5.83 -17.51
CA LEU A 113 2.50 -6.99 -16.74
C LEU A 113 1.91 -6.58 -15.39
N ALA A 114 2.63 -5.74 -14.64
CA ALA A 114 2.18 -5.23 -13.35
C ALA A 114 0.85 -4.45 -13.46
N ARG A 115 0.70 -3.61 -14.51
CA ARG A 115 -0.54 -2.87 -14.77
C ARG A 115 -1.69 -3.81 -15.14
N ARG A 116 -1.47 -4.79 -16.02
CA ARG A 116 -2.50 -5.78 -16.40
C ARG A 116 -2.98 -6.57 -15.19
N THR A 117 -2.07 -7.10 -14.37
CA THR A 117 -2.41 -7.82 -13.13
C THR A 117 -3.14 -6.91 -12.14
N ALA A 118 -2.78 -5.62 -12.05
CA ALA A 118 -3.50 -4.67 -11.20
C ALA A 118 -4.93 -4.38 -11.70
N MET A 119 -5.15 -4.29 -13.02
CA MET A 119 -6.49 -4.15 -13.60
C MET A 119 -7.34 -5.41 -13.37
N GLU A 120 -6.75 -6.60 -13.51
CA GLU A 120 -7.40 -7.87 -13.16
C GLU A 120 -7.76 -7.92 -11.67
N MET A 121 -6.85 -7.51 -10.78
CA MET A 121 -7.08 -7.43 -9.33
C MET A 121 -8.21 -6.46 -8.97
N LEU A 122 -8.30 -5.31 -9.65
CA LEU A 122 -9.41 -4.37 -9.47
C LEU A 122 -10.74 -4.98 -9.92
N ARG A 123 -10.78 -5.67 -11.06
CA ARG A 123 -11.98 -6.39 -11.53
C ARG A 123 -12.39 -7.51 -10.57
N ASP A 124 -11.44 -8.31 -10.10
CA ASP A 124 -11.64 -9.40 -9.13
C ASP A 124 -12.14 -8.90 -7.75
N ARG A 125 -11.85 -7.63 -7.40
CA ARG A 125 -12.38 -6.94 -6.21
C ARG A 125 -13.77 -6.31 -6.44
N GLY A 126 -14.34 -6.39 -7.64
CA GLY A 126 -15.66 -5.82 -7.98
C GLY A 126 -15.65 -4.34 -8.38
N TYR A 127 -14.50 -3.80 -8.80
CA TYR A 127 -14.43 -2.44 -9.38
C TYR A 127 -14.74 -2.43 -10.88
N SER A 128 -15.23 -1.30 -11.38
CA SER A 128 -15.61 -1.13 -12.79
C SER A 128 -14.37 -0.91 -13.66
N VAL A 129 -13.80 -1.99 -14.21
CA VAL A 129 -12.62 -1.94 -15.08
C VAL A 129 -13.03 -2.27 -16.52
N PRO A 130 -12.80 -1.38 -17.51
CA PRO A 130 -13.09 -1.68 -18.91
C PRO A 130 -12.23 -2.85 -19.42
N GLU A 131 -12.84 -3.81 -20.13
CA GLU A 131 -12.09 -4.97 -20.64
C GLU A 131 -10.97 -4.55 -21.62
N ALA A 132 -11.13 -3.42 -22.33
CA ALA A 132 -10.09 -2.83 -23.17
C ALA A 132 -8.80 -2.45 -22.40
N GLU A 133 -8.87 -2.19 -21.08
CA GLU A 133 -7.67 -1.95 -20.25
C GLU A 133 -6.93 -3.25 -19.90
N ILE A 134 -7.64 -4.38 -19.86
CA ILE A 134 -7.12 -5.71 -19.51
C ILE A 134 -6.62 -6.45 -20.76
N ALA A 135 -7.36 -6.35 -21.86
CA ALA A 135 -7.08 -7.02 -23.13
C ALA A 135 -6.01 -6.34 -23.99
N ARG A 136 -5.60 -5.10 -23.65
CA ARG A 136 -4.55 -4.36 -24.37
C ARG A 136 -3.28 -5.19 -24.50
N THR A 137 -2.71 -5.22 -25.71
CA THR A 137 -1.48 -5.95 -26.02
C THR A 137 -0.22 -5.16 -25.64
N LEU A 138 0.92 -5.84 -25.54
CA LEU A 138 2.21 -5.19 -25.23
C LEU A 138 2.65 -4.16 -26.30
N PRO A 139 2.51 -4.40 -27.63
CA PRO A 139 2.80 -3.39 -28.64
C PRO A 139 1.92 -2.15 -28.53
N GLU A 140 0.60 -2.31 -28.32
CA GLU A 140 -0.33 -1.18 -28.13
C GLU A 140 -0.01 -0.39 -26.86
N PHE A 141 0.30 -1.08 -25.76
CA PHE A 141 0.74 -0.43 -24.52
C PHE A 141 1.99 0.41 -24.76
N ARG A 142 2.97 -0.09 -25.53
CA ARG A 142 4.18 0.69 -25.85
C ARG A 142 3.92 1.86 -26.76
N ALA A 143 3.05 1.73 -27.78
CA ALA A 143 2.68 2.84 -28.64
C ALA A 143 2.02 3.97 -27.82
N TRP A 144 1.08 3.61 -26.93
CA TRP A 144 0.44 4.54 -25.99
C TRP A 144 1.42 5.13 -24.95
N TRP A 145 2.43 4.37 -24.53
CA TRP A 145 3.41 4.79 -23.53
C TRP A 145 4.52 5.69 -24.07
N ALA A 146 5.08 5.35 -25.23
CA ALA A 146 6.29 5.97 -25.78
C ALA A 146 6.09 7.45 -26.18
N GLU A 147 4.85 7.84 -26.49
CA GLU A 147 4.49 9.22 -26.84
C GLU A 147 4.81 10.21 -25.71
N LYS A 148 4.53 9.84 -24.44
CA LYS A 148 4.91 10.59 -23.23
C LYS A 148 5.11 9.59 -22.07
N PRO A 149 6.32 9.06 -21.85
CA PRO A 149 6.58 8.06 -20.82
C PRO A 149 6.63 8.69 -19.42
N GLY A 150 5.46 9.05 -18.89
CA GLY A 150 5.28 9.60 -17.55
C GLY A 150 4.53 8.61 -16.66
N ILE A 151 5.13 8.25 -15.51
CA ILE A 151 4.64 7.22 -14.57
C ILE A 151 3.19 7.50 -14.12
N GLU A 152 2.82 8.77 -14.06
CA GLU A 152 1.47 9.28 -13.82
C GLU A 152 0.43 8.74 -14.82
N ARG A 153 0.77 8.52 -16.10
CA ARG A 153 -0.16 7.92 -17.10
C ARG A 153 -0.56 6.49 -16.75
N LEU A 154 0.23 5.76 -15.96
CA LEU A 154 -0.14 4.41 -15.49
C LEU A 154 -1.21 4.44 -14.41
N ALA A 155 -1.44 5.59 -13.78
CA ALA A 155 -2.47 5.76 -12.76
C ALA A 155 -3.88 5.55 -13.36
N PHE A 156 -4.80 5.09 -12.51
CA PHE A 156 -6.15 4.77 -12.92
C PHE A 156 -7.12 4.90 -11.73
N THR A 157 -8.12 5.76 -11.85
CA THR A 157 -9.21 5.90 -10.87
C THR A 157 -10.45 5.18 -11.38
N THR A 158 -11.11 4.40 -10.52
CA THR A 158 -12.41 3.76 -10.82
C THR A 158 -13.31 3.68 -9.57
N THR A 159 -14.58 3.34 -9.77
CA THR A 159 -15.60 3.16 -8.72
C THR A 159 -15.94 1.69 -8.54
N LEU A 160 -16.43 1.31 -7.35
CA LEU A 160 -16.99 -0.02 -7.12
C LEU A 160 -18.27 -0.19 -7.96
N VAL A 161 -18.52 -1.39 -8.49
CA VAL A 161 -19.74 -1.66 -9.28
C VAL A 161 -20.99 -1.59 -8.39
N SER A 162 -20.91 -2.10 -7.16
CA SER A 162 -22.02 -2.08 -6.19
C SER A 162 -22.29 -0.69 -5.60
N ASP A 163 -21.23 0.10 -5.35
CA ASP A 163 -21.31 1.40 -4.68
C ASP A 163 -20.48 2.45 -5.44
N THR A 164 -21.11 3.25 -6.28
CA THR A 164 -20.41 4.28 -7.08
C THR A 164 -19.70 5.35 -6.24
N SER A 165 -20.13 5.56 -4.99
CA SER A 165 -19.46 6.42 -4.01
C SER A 165 -18.08 5.90 -3.57
N LYS A 166 -17.82 4.59 -3.65
CA LYS A 166 -16.54 3.99 -3.23
C LYS A 166 -15.54 4.03 -4.38
N LYS A 167 -14.74 5.09 -4.42
CA LYS A 167 -13.65 5.26 -5.38
C LYS A 167 -12.36 4.56 -4.94
N VAL A 168 -11.64 4.01 -5.89
CA VAL A 168 -10.26 3.51 -5.73
C VAL A 168 -9.37 4.16 -6.78
N GLN A 169 -8.16 4.54 -6.37
CA GLN A 169 -7.11 5.01 -7.27
C GLN A 169 -5.93 4.03 -7.24
N LEU A 170 -5.43 3.70 -8.42
CA LEU A 170 -4.18 2.99 -8.64
C LEU A 170 -3.12 4.02 -9.02
N VAL A 171 -1.96 4.03 -8.36
CA VAL A 171 -0.84 4.94 -8.67
C VAL A 171 0.45 4.13 -8.73
N PHE A 172 1.24 4.35 -9.78
CA PHE A 172 2.60 3.83 -9.89
C PHE A 172 3.57 4.86 -9.29
N CYS A 173 4.50 4.40 -8.47
CA CYS A 173 5.55 5.25 -7.92
C CYS A 173 6.79 5.31 -8.84
N PRO A 174 7.63 6.36 -8.71
CA PRO A 174 8.91 6.49 -9.42
C PRO A 174 9.84 5.26 -9.26
N PRO A 175 10.81 5.08 -10.19
CA PRO A 175 11.90 4.09 -10.03
C PRO A 175 12.85 4.44 -8.88
N GLU A 176 12.90 5.70 -8.44
CA GLU A 176 13.64 6.08 -7.24
C GLU A 176 13.02 5.48 -5.96
N PRO A 177 13.82 5.25 -4.90
CA PRO A 177 13.29 4.88 -3.59
C PRO A 177 12.26 5.89 -3.08
N VAL A 178 11.08 5.42 -2.68
CA VAL A 178 9.95 6.30 -2.34
C VAL A 178 10.24 7.08 -1.05
N LYS A 179 10.39 8.40 -1.22
CA LYS A 179 10.65 9.39 -0.18
C LYS A 179 9.33 10.00 0.34
N VAL A 180 9.39 10.65 1.51
CA VAL A 180 8.23 11.36 2.10
C VAL A 180 7.68 12.46 1.18
N ALA A 181 8.54 13.09 0.35
CA ALA A 181 8.13 14.09 -0.63
C ALA A 181 7.12 13.53 -1.65
N THR A 182 7.44 12.38 -2.26
CA THR A 182 6.57 11.66 -3.21
C THR A 182 5.23 11.27 -2.59
N ILE A 183 5.22 10.86 -1.32
CA ILE A 183 3.98 10.54 -0.60
C ILE A 183 3.09 11.78 -0.41
N ARG A 184 3.69 12.94 -0.12
CA ARG A 184 2.97 14.22 0.00
C ARG A 184 2.45 14.71 -1.34
N GLU A 185 3.21 14.53 -2.41
CA GLU A 185 2.82 14.86 -3.79
C GLU A 185 1.61 14.02 -4.23
N ILE A 186 1.66 12.70 -4.05
CA ILE A 186 0.51 11.81 -4.30
C ILE A 186 -0.69 12.24 -3.45
N TYR A 187 -0.50 12.55 -2.16
CA TYR A 187 -1.61 13.04 -1.33
C TYR A 187 -2.22 14.35 -1.84
N LEU A 188 -1.42 15.30 -2.35
CA LEU A 188 -1.92 16.54 -2.94
C LEU A 188 -2.74 16.27 -4.20
N GLN A 189 -2.26 15.39 -5.09
CA GLN A 189 -3.00 14.94 -6.28
C GLN A 189 -4.30 14.20 -5.92
N THR A 190 -4.29 13.39 -4.86
CA THR A 190 -5.45 12.63 -4.39
C THR A 190 -6.46 13.47 -3.60
N LYS A 191 -6.07 14.61 -3.02
CA LYS A 191 -6.88 15.38 -2.05
C LYS A 191 -8.24 15.85 -2.58
N GLU A 192 -8.35 16.05 -3.89
CA GLU A 192 -9.59 16.49 -4.55
C GLU A 192 -10.56 15.32 -4.80
N GLU A 193 -10.09 14.08 -4.75
CA GLU A 193 -10.91 12.88 -4.90
C GLU A 193 -11.24 12.25 -3.52
N ASN A 194 -12.53 12.10 -3.23
CA ASN A 194 -13.00 11.33 -2.07
C ASN A 194 -12.78 9.82 -2.27
N LEU A 195 -11.53 9.37 -2.12
CA LEU A 195 -11.16 7.96 -2.23
C LEU A 195 -11.50 7.15 -0.98
N SER A 196 -11.97 5.93 -1.18
CA SER A 196 -12.10 4.92 -0.13
C SER A 196 -10.86 4.04 0.01
N ARG A 197 -10.04 3.95 -1.05
CA ARG A 197 -8.83 3.12 -1.10
C ARG A 197 -7.82 3.67 -2.12
N LEU A 198 -6.53 3.57 -1.80
CA LEU A 198 -5.43 3.86 -2.72
C LEU A 198 -4.56 2.61 -2.84
N ILE A 199 -4.11 2.31 -4.07
CA ILE A 199 -3.21 1.19 -4.35
C ILE A 199 -1.92 1.75 -4.94
N LEU A 200 -0.82 1.61 -4.20
CA LEU A 200 0.50 2.10 -4.60
C LEU A 200 1.35 0.94 -5.15
N ILE A 201 1.78 1.05 -6.41
CA ILE A 201 2.70 0.10 -7.04
C ILE A 201 4.11 0.68 -7.03
N LEU A 202 4.99 0.07 -6.24
CA LEU A 202 6.38 0.45 -6.10
C LEU A 202 7.25 -0.24 -7.15
N GLN A 203 8.02 0.53 -7.92
CA GLN A 203 9.10 -0.01 -8.76
C GLN A 203 10.35 -0.37 -7.92
N SER A 204 10.51 0.26 -6.76
CA SER A 204 11.69 0.22 -5.90
C SER A 204 11.33 0.04 -4.42
N LYS A 205 12.28 0.25 -3.51
CA LYS A 205 12.06 0.14 -2.05
C LYS A 205 11.46 1.43 -1.49
N ILE A 206 10.48 1.31 -0.60
CA ILE A 206 9.96 2.43 0.21
C ILE A 206 10.83 2.64 1.47
N LEU A 207 11.13 3.89 1.81
CA LEU A 207 11.84 4.24 3.06
C LEU A 207 10.90 4.10 4.28
N SER A 208 11.43 3.73 5.44
CA SER A 208 10.65 3.58 6.69
C SER A 208 9.81 4.82 7.01
N ARG A 209 10.43 6.01 6.99
CA ARG A 209 9.75 7.30 7.20
C ARG A 209 8.63 7.57 6.18
N ALA A 210 8.76 7.10 4.94
CA ALA A 210 7.70 7.25 3.95
C ALA A 210 6.53 6.29 4.26
N ARG A 211 6.82 5.08 4.77
CA ARG A 211 5.82 4.11 5.21
C ARG A 211 5.07 4.55 6.47
N GLU A 212 5.74 5.27 7.37
CA GLU A 212 5.13 5.95 8.53
C GLU A 212 4.23 7.10 8.06
N ALA A 213 4.74 7.99 7.20
CA ALA A 213 3.97 9.10 6.65
C ALA A 213 2.69 8.67 5.92
N ILE A 214 2.67 7.51 5.24
CA ILE A 214 1.45 6.94 4.64
C ILE A 214 0.36 6.73 5.70
N LYS A 215 0.70 6.21 6.89
CA LYS A 215 -0.26 5.94 7.97
C LYS A 215 -0.79 7.22 8.63
N GLU A 216 0.01 8.27 8.65
CA GLU A 216 -0.35 9.57 9.25
C GLU A 216 -1.19 10.43 8.30
N ILE A 217 -0.84 10.43 7.02
CA ILE A 217 -1.43 11.31 5.99
C ILE A 217 -2.75 10.75 5.46
N PHE A 218 -2.82 9.45 5.16
CA PHE A 218 -4.01 8.84 4.56
C PHE A 218 -4.95 8.29 5.63
N LYS A 219 -6.15 8.88 5.72
CA LYS A 219 -7.22 8.45 6.63
C LYS A 219 -7.98 7.19 6.17
N PHE A 220 -7.74 6.75 4.93
CA PHE A 220 -8.37 5.59 4.30
C PHE A 220 -7.34 4.49 4.03
N LYS A 221 -7.79 3.28 3.64
CA LYS A 221 -6.88 2.13 3.45
C LYS A 221 -5.96 2.31 2.24
N VAL A 222 -4.65 2.15 2.46
CA VAL A 222 -3.62 2.19 1.40
C VAL A 222 -2.98 0.81 1.27
N ASP A 223 -3.19 0.15 0.13
CA ASP A 223 -2.54 -1.12 -0.19
C ASP A 223 -1.22 -0.83 -0.94
N ILE A 224 -0.11 -1.45 -0.51
CA ILE A 224 1.21 -1.28 -1.14
C ILE A 224 1.65 -2.60 -1.79
N PHE A 225 2.05 -2.54 -3.06
CA PHE A 225 2.56 -3.66 -3.83
C PHE A 225 3.93 -3.32 -4.43
N GLN A 226 4.81 -4.30 -4.58
CA GLN A 226 5.97 -4.16 -5.46
C GLN A 226 5.55 -4.56 -6.87
N ALA A 227 6.08 -3.91 -7.90
CA ALA A 227 5.82 -4.28 -9.30
C ALA A 227 6.21 -5.73 -9.60
N THR A 228 7.22 -6.27 -8.88
CA THR A 228 7.62 -7.69 -8.89
C THR A 228 6.51 -8.63 -8.44
N ASP A 229 5.73 -8.27 -7.41
CA ASP A 229 4.63 -9.07 -6.87
C ASP A 229 3.48 -9.20 -7.89
N LEU A 230 3.40 -8.27 -8.86
CA LEU A 230 2.32 -8.15 -9.84
C LEU A 230 2.70 -8.62 -11.25
N LEU A 231 3.91 -9.14 -11.47
CA LEU A 231 4.31 -9.65 -12.80
C LEU A 231 3.48 -10.85 -13.24
N VAL A 232 2.97 -11.64 -12.29
CA VAL A 232 2.12 -12.81 -12.53
C VAL A 232 0.90 -12.75 -11.61
N ASN A 233 -0.29 -12.95 -12.16
CA ASN A 233 -1.50 -13.01 -11.35
C ASN A 233 -1.60 -14.35 -10.59
N ILE A 234 -1.38 -14.30 -9.27
CA ILE A 234 -1.47 -15.46 -8.37
C ILE A 234 -2.85 -16.15 -8.38
N THR A 235 -3.93 -15.45 -8.76
CA THR A 235 -5.29 -16.04 -8.76
C THR A 235 -5.53 -17.00 -9.92
N LYS A 236 -4.63 -17.02 -10.91
CA LYS A 236 -4.66 -17.91 -12.08
C LYS A 236 -3.78 -19.15 -11.92
N HIS A 237 -3.09 -19.30 -10.79
CA HIS A 237 -2.22 -20.45 -10.55
C HIS A 237 -3.03 -21.74 -10.35
N VAL A 238 -2.61 -22.84 -10.99
CA VAL A 238 -3.34 -24.13 -11.02
C VAL A 238 -3.64 -24.68 -9.62
N LEU A 239 -2.69 -24.56 -8.68
CA LEU A 239 -2.84 -25.05 -7.30
C LEU A 239 -3.55 -24.07 -6.35
N LYS A 240 -4.11 -22.95 -6.84
CA LYS A 240 -4.78 -21.95 -5.98
C LYS A 240 -6.18 -22.44 -5.57
N PRO A 241 -6.49 -22.64 -4.28
CA PRO A 241 -7.83 -23.01 -3.86
C PRO A 241 -8.82 -21.86 -4.08
N LYS A 242 -10.12 -22.17 -4.08
CA LYS A 242 -11.18 -21.17 -4.20
C LYS A 242 -11.35 -20.45 -2.86
N HIS A 243 -11.37 -19.13 -2.89
CA HIS A 243 -11.49 -18.28 -1.70
C HIS A 243 -12.77 -17.46 -1.81
N GLU A 244 -13.65 -17.57 -0.81
CA GLU A 244 -14.94 -16.88 -0.73
C GLU A 244 -15.00 -16.11 0.60
N VAL A 245 -15.30 -14.81 0.55
CA VAL A 245 -15.50 -13.99 1.76
C VAL A 245 -16.87 -14.27 2.33
N LEU A 246 -16.96 -14.54 3.64
CA LEU A 246 -18.25 -14.67 4.32
C LEU A 246 -18.82 -13.30 4.69
N SER A 247 -20.13 -13.13 4.51
CA SER A 247 -20.85 -11.98 5.06
C SER A 247 -20.90 -12.01 6.59
N ALA A 248 -21.23 -10.89 7.23
CA ALA A 248 -21.39 -10.81 8.69
C ALA A 248 -22.40 -11.86 9.22
N ASP A 249 -23.53 -12.05 8.52
CA ASP A 249 -24.55 -13.04 8.88
C ASP A 249 -24.05 -14.48 8.71
N GLN A 250 -23.30 -14.76 7.65
CA GLN A 250 -22.71 -16.08 7.40
C GLN A 250 -21.64 -16.41 8.44
N LYS A 251 -20.80 -15.43 8.80
CA LYS A 251 -19.83 -15.52 9.88
C LYS A 251 -20.52 -15.81 11.22
N ALA A 252 -21.54 -15.03 11.59
CA ALA A 252 -22.27 -15.23 12.85
C ALA A 252 -22.96 -16.60 12.92
N LYS A 253 -23.55 -17.08 11.81
CA LYS A 253 -24.11 -18.44 11.71
C LYS A 253 -23.04 -19.51 11.92
N LEU A 254 -21.89 -19.38 11.27
CA LEU A 254 -20.78 -20.33 11.39
C LEU A 254 -20.21 -20.40 12.82
N LEU A 255 -19.96 -19.26 13.45
CA LEU A 255 -19.46 -19.22 14.84
C LEU A 255 -20.45 -19.91 15.80
N LYS A 256 -21.76 -19.73 15.58
CA LYS A 256 -22.82 -20.39 16.35
C LYS A 256 -22.96 -21.90 16.05
N GLU A 257 -22.81 -22.31 14.80
CA GLU A 257 -22.92 -23.71 14.36
C GLU A 257 -21.81 -24.58 14.94
N TYR A 258 -20.56 -24.08 14.91
CA TYR A 258 -19.40 -24.80 15.45
C TYR A 258 -19.13 -24.49 16.93
N ASN A 259 -19.87 -23.54 17.52
CA ASN A 259 -19.66 -23.03 18.88
C ASN A 259 -18.20 -22.59 19.14
N VAL A 260 -17.67 -21.76 18.25
CA VAL A 260 -16.29 -21.26 18.27
C VAL A 260 -16.22 -19.74 18.21
N GLU A 261 -15.12 -19.19 18.71
CA GLU A 261 -14.78 -17.77 18.60
C GLU A 261 -13.89 -17.46 17.38
N ASP A 262 -13.89 -16.21 16.93
CA ASP A 262 -12.94 -15.69 15.92
C ASP A 262 -11.47 -15.98 16.25
N SER A 263 -11.15 -16.00 17.54
CA SER A 263 -9.81 -16.23 18.11
C SER A 263 -9.29 -17.66 17.86
N GLN A 264 -10.22 -18.62 17.74
CA GLN A 264 -10.00 -20.07 17.62
C GLN A 264 -9.96 -20.54 16.16
N LEU A 265 -10.45 -19.73 15.21
CA LEU A 265 -10.37 -20.05 13.79
C LEU A 265 -8.91 -20.06 13.30
N PRO A 266 -8.53 -20.99 12.40
CA PRO A 266 -7.21 -21.00 11.77
C PRO A 266 -6.85 -19.64 11.17
N ARG A 267 -5.67 -19.13 11.48
CA ARG A 267 -5.28 -17.77 11.10
C ARG A 267 -4.77 -17.68 9.66
N MET A 268 -5.01 -16.54 9.04
CA MET A 268 -4.39 -16.09 7.80
C MET A 268 -3.80 -14.71 8.06
N LEU A 269 -2.55 -14.48 7.63
CA LEU A 269 -1.88 -13.19 7.86
C LEU A 269 -2.46 -12.14 6.91
N GLU A 270 -2.61 -10.90 7.38
CA GLU A 270 -2.86 -9.73 6.50
C GLU A 270 -1.79 -9.60 5.39
N THR A 271 -0.56 -10.07 5.65
CA THR A 271 0.54 -10.06 4.68
C THR A 271 0.52 -11.21 3.67
N ASP A 272 -0.41 -12.17 3.80
CA ASP A 272 -0.56 -13.28 2.84
C ASP A 272 -0.84 -12.76 1.42
N ALA A 273 -0.33 -13.44 0.40
CA ALA A 273 -0.44 -13.00 -0.98
C ALA A 273 -1.91 -12.89 -1.45
N VAL A 274 -2.78 -13.82 -1.05
CA VAL A 274 -4.21 -13.81 -1.39
C VAL A 274 -4.95 -12.76 -0.57
N ALA A 275 -4.62 -12.62 0.73
CA ALA A 275 -5.21 -11.58 1.58
C ALA A 275 -4.88 -10.16 1.07
N ARG A 276 -3.62 -9.91 0.67
CA ARG A 276 -3.21 -8.67 0.00
C ARG A 276 -3.90 -8.50 -1.34
N TYR A 277 -3.98 -9.53 -2.19
CA TYR A 277 -4.59 -9.44 -3.52
C TYR A 277 -6.05 -8.98 -3.45
N TYR A 278 -6.89 -9.60 -2.63
CA TYR A 278 -8.29 -9.18 -2.47
C TYR A 278 -8.45 -7.99 -1.49
N GLY A 279 -7.41 -7.64 -0.75
CA GLY A 279 -7.37 -6.46 0.13
C GLY A 279 -8.17 -6.62 1.43
N PHE A 280 -8.32 -7.86 1.91
CA PHE A 280 -9.12 -8.25 3.08
C PHE A 280 -8.75 -7.44 4.34
N ASP A 281 -9.72 -7.26 5.22
CA ASP A 281 -9.56 -6.55 6.50
C ASP A 281 -9.45 -7.52 7.67
N LYS A 282 -8.83 -7.09 8.78
CA LYS A 282 -8.68 -7.93 9.98
C LYS A 282 -10.05 -8.33 10.53
N GLY A 283 -10.17 -9.58 11.00
CA GLY A 283 -11.44 -10.18 11.42
C GLY A 283 -12.34 -10.68 10.28
N THR A 284 -11.93 -10.51 9.01
CA THR A 284 -12.64 -11.13 7.87
C THR A 284 -12.45 -12.65 7.91
N VAL A 285 -13.55 -13.40 7.81
CA VAL A 285 -13.51 -14.86 7.69
C VAL A 285 -13.65 -15.26 6.22
N VAL A 286 -12.70 -16.03 5.73
CA VAL A 286 -12.59 -16.51 4.36
C VAL A 286 -12.78 -18.02 4.35
N LYS A 287 -13.76 -18.48 3.58
CA LYS A 287 -13.99 -19.88 3.25
C LYS A 287 -13.02 -20.27 2.13
N VAL A 288 -12.18 -21.25 2.40
CA VAL A 288 -11.21 -21.81 1.46
C VAL A 288 -11.68 -23.21 1.05
N THR A 289 -11.99 -23.38 -0.23
CA THR A 289 -12.38 -24.68 -0.80
C THR A 289 -11.23 -25.24 -1.61
N TYR A 290 -10.68 -26.34 -1.12
CA TYR A 290 -9.69 -27.16 -1.81
C TYR A 290 -10.44 -28.20 -2.65
N ASP A 291 -10.18 -28.23 -3.96
CA ASP A 291 -10.67 -29.24 -4.88
C ASP A 291 -9.46 -30.06 -5.32
N SER A 292 -9.49 -31.37 -5.13
CA SER A 292 -8.34 -32.25 -5.40
C SER A 292 -8.84 -33.63 -5.81
N GLU A 293 -8.21 -34.22 -6.82
CA GLU A 293 -8.64 -35.52 -7.38
C GLU A 293 -8.56 -36.64 -6.33
N LEU A 294 -7.54 -36.61 -5.46
CA LEU A 294 -7.28 -37.64 -4.45
C LEU A 294 -8.12 -37.50 -3.17
N THR A 295 -8.36 -36.27 -2.71
CA THR A 295 -9.05 -35.98 -1.42
C THR A 295 -10.45 -35.42 -1.58
N GLY A 296 -10.93 -35.25 -2.81
CA GLY A 296 -12.20 -34.61 -3.12
C GLY A 296 -12.23 -33.14 -2.71
N LYS A 297 -13.45 -32.66 -2.42
CA LYS A 297 -13.72 -31.28 -2.00
C LYS A 297 -13.63 -31.14 -0.49
N ARG A 298 -12.65 -30.37 -0.01
CA ARG A 298 -12.48 -30.03 1.40
C ARG A 298 -12.68 -28.53 1.61
N VAL A 299 -13.57 -28.18 2.54
CA VAL A 299 -13.78 -26.79 2.98
C VAL A 299 -13.02 -26.55 4.27
N ALA A 300 -12.38 -25.39 4.38
CA ALA A 300 -11.80 -24.86 5.61
C ALA A 300 -12.18 -23.39 5.75
N TYR A 301 -12.16 -22.87 6.98
CA TYR A 301 -12.43 -21.46 7.26
C TYR A 301 -11.19 -20.85 7.92
N ARG A 302 -10.81 -19.65 7.47
CA ARG A 302 -9.65 -18.92 8.00
C ARG A 302 -10.05 -17.50 8.37
N CYS A 303 -9.54 -16.99 9.48
CA CYS A 303 -9.75 -15.61 9.92
C CYS A 303 -8.48 -14.77 9.67
N VAL A 304 -8.64 -13.56 9.12
CA VAL A 304 -7.53 -12.64 8.82
C VAL A 304 -7.10 -11.88 10.08
N PHE A 305 -5.81 -11.87 10.39
CA PHE A 305 -5.20 -11.17 11.52
C PHE A 305 -4.05 -10.25 11.09
#